data_AF-A0A497TAB2-F1
#
_entry.id   AF-A0A497TAB2-F1
#
_cell.length_a   1.000
_cell.length_b   1.000
_cell.length_c   1.000
_cell.angle_alpha   90.00
_cell.angle_beta   90.00
_cell.angle_gamma   90.00
#
_symmetry.space_group_name_H-M   'P 1'
#
loop_
_entity.id
_entity.type
_entity.pdbx_description
1 polymer ?
#
loop_
_entity_poly.entity_id
_entity_poly.type
_entity_poly.pdbx_seq_one_letter_code
_entity_poly.pdbx_strand_id
1 'polypeptide(L)' 'KRPRGKGHPMSQAQRRFERKLKGYGSFPRPNPKGEGKPTKKVDLRLECQECGKKHTKKGFRVRKFELI' A
#
# COMPACT_ATOMS: atom_id res chain seq x y z
N LYS A 1 -11.68 1.21 -6.10
CA LYS A 1 -10.41 0.69 -5.49
C LYS A 1 -9.59 1.86 -4.99
N ARG A 2 -9.35 2.01 -3.68
CA ARG A 2 -8.51 3.12 -3.19
C ARG A 2 -7.02 2.86 -3.53
N PRO A 3 -6.33 3.76 -4.25
CA PRO A 3 -4.90 3.63 -4.47
C PRO A 3 -4.15 3.86 -3.14
N ARG A 4 -3.00 3.20 -2.96
CA ARG A 4 -2.12 3.53 -1.83
C ARG A 4 -1.58 4.95 -2.02
N GLY A 5 -1.51 5.71 -0.92
CA GLY A 5 -0.87 7.02 -0.92
C GLY A 5 0.63 6.91 -1.22
N LYS A 6 1.24 8.05 -1.60
CA LYS A 6 2.68 8.14 -1.85
C LYS A 6 3.44 7.79 -0.56
N GLY A 7 4.51 6.99 -0.69
CA GLY A 7 5.38 6.67 0.44
C GLY A 7 6.05 7.92 0.98
N HIS A 8 6.17 8.03 2.31
CA HIS A 8 6.83 9.17 2.94
C HIS A 8 8.36 9.06 2.80
N PRO A 9 9.05 10.08 2.28
CA PRO A 9 10.49 10.03 2.01
C PRO A 9 11.30 9.88 3.31
N MET A 10 10.86 10.54 4.39
CA MET A 10 11.54 10.45 5.69
C MET A 10 11.12 9.23 6.52
N SER A 11 10.48 8.20 5.94
CA SER A 11 10.21 6.97 6.69
C SER A 11 11.51 6.24 7.04
N GLN A 12 11.57 5.59 8.20
CA GLN A 12 12.78 4.87 8.65
C GLN A 12 13.28 3.84 7.60
N ALA A 13 12.33 3.14 6.97
CA ALA A 13 12.63 2.15 5.94
C ALA A 13 13.27 2.78 4.69
N GLN A 14 12.76 3.94 4.26
CA GLN A 14 13.29 4.68 3.11
C GLN A 14 14.70 5.20 3.41
N ARG A 15 14.92 5.84 4.57
CA ARG A 15 16.26 6.31 4.98
C ARG A 15 17.29 5.19 5.00
N ARG A 16 16.91 4.01 5.53
CA ARG A 16 17.79 2.84 5.58
C ARG A 16 18.09 2.30 4.17
N PHE A 17 17.10 2.32 3.29
CA PHE A 17 17.24 1.89 1.91
C PHE A 17 18.19 2.82 1.14
N GLU A 18 17.98 4.13 1.24
CA GLU A 18 18.84 5.15 0.62
C GLU A 18 20.28 5.08 1.13
N ARG A 19 20.50 4.85 2.43
CA ARG A 19 21.84 4.65 2.98
C ARG A 19 22.55 3.43 2.38
N LYS A 20 21.83 2.32 2.16
CA LYS A 20 22.41 1.12 1.52
C LYS A 20 22.61 1.29 0.01
N LEU A 21 21.81 2.15 -0.61
CA LEU A 21 21.90 2.47 -2.04
C LEU A 21 23.07 3.42 -2.35
N LYS A 22 23.45 4.29 -1.41
CA LYS A 22 24.60 5.19 -1.54
C LYS A 22 25.90 4.39 -1.54
N GLY A 23 26.39 4.03 -2.73
CA GLY A 23 27.61 3.29 -2.98
C GLY A 23 27.62 2.72 -4.41
N TYR A 24 28.60 1.88 -4.71
CA TYR A 24 28.74 1.24 -6.03
C TYR A 24 28.05 -0.15 -6.11
N GLY A 25 27.32 -0.54 -5.06
CA GLY A 25 26.61 -1.81 -5.01
C GLY A 25 25.37 -1.83 -5.89
N SER A 26 24.99 -3.02 -6.36
CA SER A 26 23.70 -3.25 -7.02
C SER A 26 22.53 -3.04 -6.05
N PHE A 27 21.31 -3.09 -6.57
CA PHE A 27 20.10 -2.84 -5.78
C PHE A 27 20.02 -3.76 -4.53
N PRO A 28 19.88 -3.19 -3.31
CA PRO A 28 20.20 -3.90 -2.05
C PRO A 28 19.12 -4.89 -1.57
N ARG A 29 17.98 -5.01 -2.25
CA ARG A 29 16.88 -5.94 -1.90
C ARG A 29 16.43 -6.69 -3.15
N PRO A 30 16.00 -7.96 -3.05
CA PRO A 30 15.49 -8.65 -4.24
C PRO A 30 14.26 -7.92 -4.79
N ASN A 31 14.27 -7.63 -6.09
CA ASN A 31 13.10 -7.07 -6.76
C ASN A 31 12.03 -8.16 -6.88
N PRO A 32 10.76 -7.86 -6.55
CA PRO A 32 9.67 -8.79 -6.78
C PRO A 32 9.55 -9.04 -8.28
N LYS A 33 9.68 -10.31 -8.69
CA LYS A 33 9.54 -10.75 -10.09
C LYS A 33 8.12 -11.30 -10.31
N GLY A 34 7.52 -10.97 -11.46
CA GLY A 34 6.21 -11.46 -11.88
C GLY A 34 5.03 -10.52 -11.55
N GLU A 35 3.89 -10.81 -12.17
CA GLU A 35 2.63 -10.17 -11.80
C GLU A 35 2.12 -10.75 -10.48
N GLY A 36 1.68 -9.86 -9.59
CA GLY A 36 1.08 -10.27 -8.32
C GLY A 36 -0.24 -11.03 -8.50
N LYS A 37 -0.90 -11.33 -7.38
CA LYS A 37 -2.19 -12.05 -7.40
C LYS A 37 -3.23 -11.36 -8.31
N PRO A 38 -4.05 -12.12 -9.05
CA PRO A 38 -5.01 -11.57 -10.03
C PRO A 38 -6.10 -10.72 -9.38
N THR A 39 -6.40 -10.94 -8.10
CA THR A 39 -7.35 -10.15 -7.32
C THR A 39 -6.69 -9.58 -6.06
N LYS A 40 -7.13 -8.38 -5.69
CA LYS A 40 -6.71 -7.68 -4.47
C LYS A 40 -7.90 -7.61 -3.52
N LYS A 41 -7.64 -7.52 -2.21
CA LYS A 41 -8.68 -7.23 -1.22
C LYS A 41 -9.09 -5.76 -1.33
N VAL A 42 -10.38 -5.48 -1.20
CA VAL A 42 -10.89 -4.10 -1.19
C VAL A 42 -10.75 -3.51 0.22
N ASP A 43 -10.14 -2.34 0.33
CA ASP A 43 -10.12 -1.56 1.58
C ASP A 43 -11.40 -0.70 1.63
N LEU A 44 -12.28 -1.01 2.58
CA LEU A 44 -13.51 -0.26 2.85
C LEU A 44 -13.35 0.51 4.16
N ARG A 45 -13.48 1.83 4.09
CA ARG A 45 -13.52 2.70 5.27
C ARG A 45 -14.91 3.30 5.38
N LEU A 46 -15.59 2.96 6.46
CA LEU A 46 -16.89 3.51 6.80
C LEU A 46 -16.67 4.77 7.63
N GLU A 47 -17.24 5.88 7.17
CA GLU A 47 -17.20 7.16 7.87
C GLU A 47 -18.48 7.31 8.68
N CYS A 48 -18.35 7.48 9.99
CA CYS A 48 -19.48 7.79 10.86
C CYS A 48 -19.93 9.24 10.58
N GLN A 49 -21.21 9.44 10.30
CA GLN A 49 -21.75 10.78 9.99
C GLN A 49 -21.71 11.73 11.20
N GLU A 50 -21.83 11.19 12.42
CA GLU A 50 -21.90 12.00 13.64
C GLU A 50 -20.51 12.42 14.16
N CYS A 51 -19.52 11.53 14.08
CA CYS A 51 -18.19 11.78 14.67
C CYS A 51 -17.04 11.86 13.65
N GLY A 52 -17.30 11.63 12.36
CA GLY A 52 -16.29 11.66 11.29
C GLY A 52 -15.21 10.57 11.39
N LYS A 53 -15.31 9.66 12.36
CA LYS A 53 -14.34 8.57 12.54
C LYS A 53 -14.45 7.57 11.39
N LYS A 54 -13.30 7.12 10.91
CA LYS A 54 -13.16 6.17 9.79
C LYS A 54 -12.82 4.79 10.31
N HIS A 55 -13.78 3.88 10.26
CA HIS A 55 -13.60 2.49 10.66
C HIS A 55 -13.21 1.63 9.47
N THR A 56 -12.12 0.88 9.60
CA THR A 56 -11.67 -0.04 8.55
C THR A 56 -12.25 -1.42 8.79
N LYS A 57 -13.01 -1.96 7.84
CA LYS A 57 -13.49 -3.35 7.88
C LYS A 57 -12.56 -4.28 7.10
N LYS A 58 -12.54 -5.56 7.47
CA LYS A 58 -11.80 -6.58 6.71
C LYS A 58 -12.40 -6.71 5.30
N GLY A 59 -11.55 -6.49 4.31
CA GLY A 59 -11.91 -6.63 2.89
C GLY A 59 -11.93 -8.07 2.39
N PHE A 60 -12.72 -8.31 1.35
CA PHE A 60 -12.76 -9.55 0.57
C PHE A 60 -12.10 -9.36 -0.81
N ARG A 61 -11.73 -10.47 -1.46
CA ARG A 61 -11.08 -10.44 -2.78
C ARG A 61 -12.13 -10.40 -3.89
N VAL A 62 -12.00 -9.43 -4.79
CA VAL A 62 -12.89 -9.29 -5.96
C VAL A 62 -12.12 -8.75 -7.16
N ARG A 63 -12.60 -9.07 -8.37
CA ARG A 63 -12.04 -8.55 -9.63
C ARG A 63 -12.52 -7.12 -9.90
N LYS A 64 -13.84 -6.93 -9.95
CA LYS A 64 -14.55 -5.66 -10.11
C LYS A 64 -15.33 -5.33 -8.83
N PHE A 65 -15.36 -4.06 -8.44
CA PHE A 65 -16.07 -3.56 -7.26
C PHE A 65 -16.54 -2.13 -7.53
N GLU A 66 -17.84 -1.90 -7.37
CA GLU A 66 -18.52 -0.63 -7.57
C GLU A 66 -19.29 -0.29 -6.29
N LEU A 67 -19.28 0.99 -5.90
CA LEU A 67 -20.13 1.53 -4.84
C LEU A 67 -21.30 2.20 -5.57
N ILE A 68 -22.52 1.73 -5.31
CA ILE A 68 -23.76 2.38 -5.74
C ILE A 68 -24.20 3.31 -4.62
#